data_AF-A0A8S3GQR7-F1
#
_entry.id   AF-A0A8S3GQR7-F1
#
_cell.length_a   1.000
_cell.length_b   1.000
_cell.length_c   1.000
_cell.angle_alpha   90.00
_cell.angle_beta   90.00
_cell.angle_gamma   90.00
#
_symmetry.space_group_name_H-M   'P 1'
#
loop_
_entity.id
_entity.type
_entity.pdbx_description
1 polymer ?
#
loop_
_entity_poly.entity_id
_entity_poly.type
_entity_poly.pdbx_seq_one_letter_code
_entity_poly.pdbx_strand_id
1 'polypeptide(L)'
;SCISFIGADETTKIGVAGDSAGGLIAASVCHTVKGLDFQILICGQFEFFRELPSRTEFSHNIFVITRDVLDWFSSNAFRNDDDKKDSRVSLLDKESFDSLPP
;
A
#
# COMPACT_ATOMS: atom_id res chain seq x y z
N SER A 1 -22.93 -8.72 -18.79
CA SER A 1 -21.58 -8.26 -18.36
C SER A 1 -21.29 -8.90 -17.00
N CYS A 2 -20.04 -9.30 -16.71
CA CYS A 2 -19.68 -10.09 -15.51
C CYS A 2 -19.90 -9.39 -14.14
N ILE A 3 -20.37 -8.14 -14.13
CA ILE A 3 -20.37 -7.25 -12.95
C ILE A 3 -21.64 -7.42 -12.09
N SER A 4 -22.74 -7.92 -12.66
CA SER A 4 -24.01 -8.06 -11.94
C SER A 4 -23.98 -9.09 -10.80
N PHE A 5 -23.02 -10.04 -10.82
CA PHE A 5 -22.90 -11.09 -9.80
C PHE A 5 -22.34 -10.59 -8.46
N ILE A 6 -21.74 -9.39 -8.44
CA ILE A 6 -21.20 -8.76 -7.22
C ILE A 6 -21.98 -7.52 -6.80
N GLY A 7 -23.18 -7.30 -7.36
CA GLY A 7 -24.03 -6.16 -7.01
C GLY A 7 -23.59 -4.82 -7.61
N ALA A 8 -22.82 -4.84 -8.71
CA ALA A 8 -22.38 -3.64 -9.42
C ALA A 8 -22.92 -3.61 -10.86
N ASP A 9 -23.05 -2.39 -11.40
CA ASP A 9 -23.42 -2.11 -12.79
C ASP A 9 -22.43 -1.13 -13.45
N GLU A 10 -22.70 -0.72 -14.69
CA GLU A 10 -21.82 0.16 -15.48
C GLU A 10 -21.71 1.59 -14.93
N THR A 11 -22.61 1.99 -14.04
CA THR A 11 -22.60 3.31 -13.38
C THR A 11 -21.99 3.26 -11.98
N THR A 12 -21.73 2.05 -11.47
CA THR A 12 -21.23 1.83 -10.12
C THR A 12 -19.79 2.31 -9.98
N LYS A 13 -19.52 3.02 -8.89
CA LYS A 13 -18.17 3.48 -8.55
C LYS A 13 -17.40 2.37 -7.85
N ILE A 14 -16.22 2.04 -8.35
CA ILE A 14 -15.37 0.97 -7.85
C ILE A 14 -14.04 1.55 -7.40
N GLY A 15 -13.70 1.37 -6.13
CA GLY A 15 -12.42 1.80 -5.58
C GLY A 15 -11.79 0.71 -4.73
N VAL A 16 -10.58 1.00 -4.25
CA VAL A 16 -9.81 0.12 -3.36
C VAL A 16 -9.48 0.85 -2.07
N ALA A 17 -9.40 0.13 -0.95
CA ALA A 17 -9.09 0.72 0.34
C ALA A 17 -8.22 -0.23 1.16
N GLY A 18 -7.41 0.34 2.05
CA GLY A 18 -6.66 -0.45 3.01
C GLY A 18 -5.92 0.39 4.04
N ASP A 19 -5.63 -0.24 5.17
CA ASP A 19 -4.83 0.32 6.26
C ASP A 19 -3.44 -0.30 6.31
N SER A 20 -2.41 0.43 6.76
CA SER A 20 -1.07 -0.12 6.98
C SER A 20 -0.52 -0.86 5.73
N ALA A 21 -0.20 -2.16 5.82
CA ALA A 21 0.18 -2.98 4.68
C ALA A 21 -0.94 -3.15 3.63
N GLY A 22 -2.21 -3.14 4.06
CA GLY A 22 -3.36 -3.07 3.14
C GLY A 22 -3.38 -1.78 2.32
N GLY A 23 -2.91 -0.66 2.90
CA GLY A 23 -2.75 0.59 2.17
C GLY A 23 -1.72 0.50 1.05
N LEU A 24 -0.60 -0.20 1.28
CA LEU A 24 0.38 -0.51 0.23
C LEU A 24 -0.27 -1.33 -0.90
N ILE A 25 -1.02 -2.37 -0.54
CA ILE A 25 -1.68 -3.26 -1.51
C ILE A 25 -2.69 -2.45 -2.33
N ALA A 26 -3.53 -1.64 -1.69
CA ALA A 26 -4.50 -0.79 -2.37
C ALA A 26 -3.82 0.16 -3.37
N ALA A 27 -2.77 0.86 -2.95
CA ALA A 27 -2.00 1.75 -3.84
C ALA A 27 -1.32 0.98 -4.99
N SER A 28 -0.74 -0.20 -4.71
CA SER A 28 -0.14 -1.05 -5.74
C SER A 28 -1.17 -1.53 -6.77
N VAL A 29 -2.40 -1.80 -6.35
CA VAL A 29 -3.51 -2.16 -7.26
C VAL A 29 -3.81 -0.98 -8.19
N CYS A 30 -3.86 0.25 -7.69
CA CYS A 30 -4.09 1.44 -8.52
C CYS A 30 -3.01 1.66 -9.61
N HIS A 31 -1.78 1.20 -9.38
CA HIS A 31 -0.73 1.26 -10.41
C HIS A 31 -0.90 0.20 -11.51
N THR A 32 -1.56 -0.92 -11.22
CA THR A 32 -1.65 -2.09 -12.13
C THR A 32 -3.03 -2.24 -12.78
N VAL A 33 -4.10 -1.85 -12.08
CA VAL A 33 -5.49 -1.93 -12.54
C VAL A 33 -5.95 -0.54 -12.96
N LYS A 34 -6.47 -0.43 -14.18
CA LYS A 34 -7.00 0.82 -14.75
C LYS A 34 -8.50 0.89 -14.56
N GLY A 35 -9.03 2.12 -14.51
CA GLY A 35 -10.48 2.37 -14.44
C GLY A 35 -11.08 2.29 -13.04
N LEU A 36 -10.27 2.29 -11.98
CA LEU A 36 -10.75 2.51 -10.61
C LEU A 36 -11.14 3.97 -10.44
N ASP A 37 -12.19 4.21 -9.66
CA ASP A 37 -12.75 5.54 -9.42
C ASP A 37 -12.10 6.27 -8.23
N PHE A 38 -11.60 5.53 -7.23
CA PHE A 38 -10.98 6.11 -6.03
C PHE A 38 -10.09 5.11 -5.28
N GLN A 39 -9.24 5.63 -4.40
CA GLN A 39 -8.49 4.87 -3.40
C GLN A 39 -8.59 5.49 -2.00
N ILE A 40 -8.65 4.66 -0.95
CA ILE A 40 -8.65 5.11 0.45
C ILE A 40 -7.46 4.50 1.18
N LEU A 41 -6.49 5.33 1.52
CA LEU A 41 -5.22 4.91 2.12
C LEU A 41 -5.14 5.38 3.58
N ILE A 42 -5.28 4.44 4.52
CA ILE A 42 -5.28 4.74 5.96
C ILE A 42 -3.91 4.34 6.51
N CYS A 43 -3.12 5.29 7.03
CA CYS A 43 -1.78 5.02 7.60
C CYS A 43 -0.91 4.03 6.79
N GLY A 44 -0.94 4.12 5.46
CA GLY A 44 -0.35 3.11 4.58
C GLY A 44 1.17 3.00 4.70
N GLN A 45 1.70 1.78 4.56
CA GLN A 45 3.13 1.51 4.62
C GLN A 45 3.75 1.54 3.22
N PHE A 46 4.22 2.70 2.78
CA PHE A 46 4.74 2.92 1.41
C PHE A 46 6.27 2.83 1.28
N GLU A 47 6.97 2.57 2.39
CA GLU A 47 8.43 2.57 2.45
C GLU A 47 8.93 1.42 3.34
N PHE A 48 9.84 0.60 2.81
CA PHE A 48 10.41 -0.58 3.48
C PHE A 48 11.94 -0.57 3.56
N PHE A 49 12.61 0.35 2.85
CA PHE A 49 14.07 0.48 2.81
C PHE A 49 14.57 1.69 3.56
N ARG A 50 13.98 2.86 3.29
CA ARG A 50 14.44 4.13 3.84
C ARG A 50 13.93 4.29 5.25
N GLU A 51 14.82 4.70 6.15
CA GLU A 51 14.43 5.12 7.49
C GLU A 51 13.94 6.57 7.44
N LEU A 52 12.62 6.75 7.51
CA LEU A 52 12.00 8.06 7.59
C LEU A 52 12.02 8.60 9.04
N PRO A 53 12.09 9.92 9.25
CA PRO A 53 12.22 10.51 10.59
C PRO A 53 11.18 10.02 11.61
N SER A 54 9.93 9.83 11.19
CA SER A 54 8.86 9.33 12.05
C SER A 54 9.10 7.90 12.57
N ARG A 55 9.81 7.06 11.80
CA ARG A 55 10.16 5.69 12.20
C ARG A 55 11.18 5.69 13.33
N THR A 56 12.04 6.70 13.41
CA THR A 56 12.97 6.90 14.52
C THR A 56 12.25 7.52 15.71
N GLU A 57 11.50 8.60 15.48
CA GLU A 57 10.77 9.36 16.51
C GLU A 57 9.80 8.48 17.31
N PHE A 58 9.00 7.67 16.61
CA PHE A 58 7.96 6.83 17.21
C PHE A 58 8.38 5.37 17.44
N SER A 59 9.69 5.08 17.42
CA SER A 59 10.21 3.70 17.55
C SER A 59 10.00 3.05 18.92
N HIS A 60 9.71 3.84 19.96
CA HIS A 60 9.73 3.41 21.36
C HIS A 60 8.38 2.83 21.84
N ASN A 61 8.44 2.02 22.89
CA ASN A 61 7.37 1.20 23.48
C ASN A 61 6.12 1.95 23.99
N ILE A 62 6.01 3.26 23.76
CA ILE A 62 4.80 4.03 24.07
C ILE A 62 3.74 3.92 22.96
N PHE A 63 4.12 3.41 21.77
CA PHE A 63 3.22 3.16 20.65
C PHE A 63 3.01 1.66 20.42
N VAL A 64 1.84 1.30 19.88
CA VAL A 64 1.46 -0.10 19.60
C VAL A 64 2.35 -0.73 18.53
N ILE A 65 2.87 0.09 17.60
CA ILE A 65 3.76 -0.34 16.53
C ILE A 65 5.18 0.14 16.84
N THR A 66 6.04 -0.77 17.28
CA THR A 66 7.47 -0.50 17.56
C THR A 66 8.35 -0.84 16.37
N ARG A 67 9.63 -0.44 16.43
CA ARG A 67 10.62 -0.82 15.41
C ARG A 67 10.74 -2.33 15.23
N ASP A 68 10.90 -3.07 16.34
CA ASP A 68 11.09 -4.51 16.31
C ASP A 68 9.90 -5.24 15.66
N VAL A 69 8.68 -4.73 15.91
CA VAL A 69 7.45 -5.26 15.29
C VAL A 69 7.45 -5.02 13.78
N LEU A 70 7.82 -3.81 13.33
CA LEU A 70 7.93 -3.51 11.90
C LEU A 70 9.02 -4.34 11.20
N ASP A 71 10.16 -4.54 11.86
CA ASP A 71 11.26 -5.35 11.33
C ASP A 71 10.87 -6.84 11.24
N TRP A 72 10.13 -7.34 12.23
CA TRP A 72 9.56 -8.68 12.18
C TRP A 72 8.55 -8.84 11.02
N PHE A 73 7.60 -7.91 10.86
CA PHE A 73 6.65 -7.97 9.74
C PHE A 73 7.35 -7.93 8.38
N SER A 74 8.31 -7.02 8.20
CA SER A 74 9.09 -6.89 6.97
C SER A 74 9.85 -8.18 6.64
N SER A 75 10.45 -8.82 7.65
CA SER A 75 11.19 -10.07 7.48
C SER A 75 10.32 -11.28 7.12
N ASN A 76 9.02 -11.24 7.44
CA ASN A 76 8.07 -12.30 7.12
C ASN A 76 7.26 -12.01 5.84
N ALA A 77 7.15 -10.75 5.43
CA ALA A 77 6.41 -10.35 4.24
C ALA A 77 7.18 -10.60 2.93
N PHE A 78 8.51 -10.62 2.99
CA PHE A 78 9.39 -10.74 1.82
C PHE A 78 10.32 -11.94 1.95
N ARG A 79 10.67 -12.58 0.83
CA ARG A 79 11.58 -13.73 0.84
C ARG A 79 13.03 -13.30 0.99
N ASN A 80 13.36 -12.11 0.51
CA ASN A 80 14.67 -11.48 0.55
C ASN A 80 14.53 -9.96 0.33
N ASP A 81 15.64 -9.23 0.44
CA ASP A 81 15.64 -7.77 0.27
C ASP A 81 15.44 -7.29 -1.18
N ASP A 82 15.62 -8.16 -2.19
CA ASP A 82 15.36 -7.79 -3.58
C ASP A 82 13.85 -7.72 -3.87
N ASP A 83 13.02 -8.53 -3.21
CA ASP A 83 11.55 -8.46 -3.32
C ASP A 83 11.03 -7.08 -2.91
N LYS A 84 11.69 -6.42 -1.95
CA LYS A 84 11.32 -5.08 -1.50
C LYS A 84 11.53 -4.03 -2.60
N LYS A 85 12.44 -4.26 -3.56
CA LYS A 85 12.72 -3.36 -4.70
C LYS A 85 11.70 -3.50 -5.83
N ASP A 86 10.81 -4.51 -5.74
CA ASP A 86 9.76 -4.69 -6.72
C ASP A 86 8.88 -3.43 -6.80
N SER A 87 8.52 -3.04 -8.02
CA SER A 87 7.72 -1.83 -8.26
C SER A 87 6.30 -1.88 -7.66
N ARG A 88 5.86 -3.03 -7.11
CA ARG A 88 4.63 -3.17 -6.32
C ARG A 88 4.81 -2.79 -4.85
N VAL A 89 6.05 -2.71 -4.39
CA VAL A 89 6.43 -2.40 -3.00
C VAL A 89 7.06 -1.00 -2.93
N SER A 90 8.06 -0.74 -3.78
CA SER A 90 8.73 0.57 -3.91
C SER A 90 7.87 1.58 -4.70
N LEU A 91 6.67 1.87 -4.22
CA LEU A 91 5.73 2.75 -4.92
C LEU A 91 6.23 4.20 -4.99
N LEU A 92 6.96 4.66 -3.97
CA LEU A 92 7.50 6.02 -3.90
C LEU A 92 8.59 6.30 -4.95
N ASP A 93 9.16 5.26 -5.55
CA ASP A 93 10.22 5.39 -6.56
C ASP A 93 9.68 5.32 -8.00
N LYS A 94 8.35 5.31 -8.18
CA LYS A 94 7.73 5.35 -9.51
C LYS A 94 7.88 6.72 -10.17
N GLU A 95 8.12 6.70 -11.47
CA GLU A 95 8.35 7.91 -12.28
C GLU A 95 7.11 8.79 -12.47
N SER A 96 5.90 8.20 -12.41
CA SER A 96 4.65 8.94 -12.60
C SER A 96 3.51 8.41 -11.73
N PHE A 97 2.66 9.35 -11.30
CA PHE A 97 1.45 9.13 -10.52
C PHE A 97 0.20 9.69 -11.22
N ASP A 98 0.33 10.17 -12.47
CA ASP A 98 -0.70 10.98 -13.16
C ASP A 98 -1.99 10.20 -13.48
N SER A 99 -1.90 8.87 -13.54
CA SER A 99 -3.01 7.99 -13.88
C SER A 99 -3.63 7.29 -12.67
N LEU A 100 -3.29 7.73 -11.46
CA LEU A 100 -3.87 7.17 -10.24
C LEU A 100 -5.25 7.77 -9.95
N PRO A 101 -6.18 6.96 -9.42
CA PRO A 101 -7.46 7.47 -8.99
C PRO A 101 -7.28 8.39 -7.76
N PRO A 102 -8.21 9.33 -7.53
CA PRO A 102 -8.27 10.16 -6.33
C PRO A 102 -8.12 9.36 -5.05
#